data_AF-A0A453T414-F1
#
_entry.id   AF-A0A453T414-F1
#
_cell.length_a   1.000
_cell.length_b   1.000
_cell.length_c   1.000
_cell.angle_alpha   90.00
_cell.angle_beta   90.00
_cell.angle_gamma   90.00
#
_symmetry.space_group_name_H-M   'P 1'
#
loop_
_entity.id
_entity.type
_entity.pdbx_description
1 polymer ?
#
loop_
_entity_poly.entity_id
_entity_poly.type
_entity_poly.pdbx_seq_one_letter_code
_entity_poly.pdbx_strand_id
1 'polypeptide(L)'
;ISFEWEDLFPLVTVRKLVRDVSDHNPLLLSSNSTIERPTRQREFRFELSWLKNEEFYPTAKKIWEQPVAFDDPIDILNIKLKRLKKYFKGWGSHLF
;
A
#
# COMPACT_ATOMS: atom_id res chain seq x y z
N ILE A 1 -29.45 5.25 21.16
CA ILE A 1 -28.87 3.93 20.83
C ILE A 1 -30.00 3.13 20.22
N SER A 2 -29.88 2.71 18.96
CA SER A 2 -30.94 1.93 18.28
C SER A 2 -30.60 0.45 18.43
N PHE A 3 -31.36 -0.25 19.28
CA PHE A 3 -31.19 -1.67 19.54
C PHE A 3 -31.35 -2.53 18.28
N GLU A 4 -32.23 -2.12 17.35
CA GLU A 4 -32.43 -2.81 16.07
C GLU A 4 -31.14 -2.97 15.26
N TRP A 5 -30.22 -2.00 15.33
CA TRP A 5 -28.98 -2.07 14.57
C TRP A 5 -27.98 -3.04 15.21
N GLU A 6 -27.89 -3.07 16.54
CA GLU A 6 -27.02 -4.01 17.28
C GLU A 6 -27.49 -5.45 17.08
N ASP A 7 -28.81 -5.68 17.02
CA ASP A 7 -29.41 -6.99 16.72
C ASP A 7 -29.11 -7.46 15.30
N LEU A 8 -29.11 -6.55 14.32
CA LEU A 8 -28.78 -6.86 12.92
C LEU A 8 -27.27 -7.13 12.72
N PHE A 9 -26.41 -6.55 13.56
CA PHE A 9 -24.96 -6.57 13.39
C PHE A 9 -24.21 -6.90 14.69
N PRO A 10 -24.45 -8.06 15.32
CA PRO A 10 -23.96 -8.39 16.66
C PRO A 10 -22.43 -8.53 16.75
N LEU A 11 -21.75 -8.67 15.62
CA LEU A 11 -20.28 -8.77 15.53
C LEU A 11 -19.61 -7.42 15.28
N VAL A 12 -20.38 -6.37 15.01
CA VAL A 12 -19.82 -5.05 14.79
C VAL A 12 -19.51 -4.39 16.13
N THR A 13 -18.28 -3.91 16.27
CA THR A 13 -17.82 -3.15 17.42
C THR A 13 -17.48 -1.72 16.99
N VAL A 14 -17.79 -0.74 17.83
CA VAL A 14 -17.42 0.67 17.64
C VAL A 14 -16.44 1.06 18.73
N ARG A 15 -15.28 1.62 18.35
CA ARG A 15 -14.31 2.19 19.28
C ARG A 15 -14.05 3.65 18.95
N LYS A 16 -14.08 4.50 19.97
CA LYS A 16 -13.71 5.91 19.85
C LYS A 16 -12.18 6.02 19.88
N LEU A 17 -11.59 6.58 18.83
CA LEU A 17 -10.15 6.84 18.79
C LEU A 17 -9.81 8.16 19.49
N VAL A 18 -8.57 8.25 19.97
CA VAL A 18 -8.06 9.46 20.64
C VAL A 18 -7.99 10.60 19.62
N ARG A 19 -8.35 11.79 20.10
CA ARG A 19 -8.28 13.03 19.34
C ARG A 19 -6.83 13.48 19.24
N ASP A 20 -6.28 13.55 18.03
CA ASP A 20 -4.89 14.00 17.83
C ASP A 20 -4.85 15.43 17.22
N VAL A 21 -5.54 15.65 16.09
CA VAL A 21 -5.43 16.91 15.32
C VAL A 21 -6.75 17.49 14.80
N SER A 22 -7.89 16.82 15.03
CA SER A 22 -9.22 17.29 14.61
C SER A 22 -10.08 17.65 15.83
N ASP A 23 -11.02 18.57 15.64
CA ASP A 23 -12.10 18.86 16.59
C ASP A 23 -13.17 17.75 16.67
N HIS A 24 -13.09 16.73 15.80
CA HIS A 24 -13.89 15.52 15.82
C HIS A 24 -13.12 14.30 16.34
N ASN A 25 -13.84 13.38 17.02
CA ASN A 25 -13.28 12.11 17.46
C ASN A 25 -13.58 11.04 16.39
N PRO A 26 -12.56 10.41 15.78
CA PRO A 26 -12.81 9.33 14.83
C PRO A 26 -13.49 8.15 15.53
N LEU A 27 -14.49 7.57 14.87
CA LEU A 27 -15.12 6.32 15.31
C LEU A 27 -14.63 5.18 14.42
N LEU A 28 -13.97 4.20 15.01
CA LEU A 28 -13.54 2.99 14.34
C LEU A 28 -14.65 1.94 14.44
N LEU A 29 -15.28 1.64 13.31
CA LEU A 29 -16.24 0.56 13.14
C LEU A 29 -15.47 -0.69 12.68
N SER A 30 -15.58 -1.79 13.41
CA SER A 30 -14.99 -3.08 13.02
C SER A 30 -16.08 -4.15 13.00
N SER A 31 -16.33 -4.76 11.83
CA SER A 31 -17.31 -5.85 11.68
C SER A 31 -16.82 -7.20 12.18
N ASN A 32 -15.60 -7.27 12.73
CA ASN A 32 -14.90 -8.48 13.18
C ASN A 32 -14.94 -9.66 12.21
N SER A 33 -15.31 -9.40 10.95
CA SER A 33 -15.14 -10.33 9.87
C SER A 33 -13.64 -10.39 9.67
N THR A 34 -13.05 -11.48 10.13
CA THR A 34 -11.85 -12.04 9.52
C THR A 34 -12.24 -12.33 8.08
N ILE A 35 -12.35 -11.27 7.26
CA ILE A 35 -12.21 -11.41 5.83
C ILE A 35 -10.77 -11.86 5.75
N GLU A 36 -10.57 -13.17 5.71
CA GLU A 36 -9.47 -13.79 5.01
C GLU A 36 -9.56 -13.21 3.61
N ARG A 37 -9.06 -11.98 3.47
CA ARG A 37 -8.81 -11.41 2.17
C ARG A 37 -7.85 -12.46 1.63
N PRO A 38 -8.21 -13.17 0.53
CA PRO A 38 -7.23 -14.03 -0.11
C PRO A 38 -5.98 -13.18 -0.20
N THR A 39 -4.81 -13.76 0.10
CA THR A 39 -3.50 -13.11 0.04
C THR A 39 -3.31 -12.57 -1.36
N ARG A 40 -4.00 -11.46 -1.65
CA ARG A 40 -4.14 -10.88 -2.97
C ARG A 40 -2.75 -10.34 -3.14
N GLN A 41 -1.98 -10.99 -4.01
CA GLN A 41 -0.63 -10.54 -4.30
C GLN A 41 -0.72 -9.05 -4.50
N ARG A 42 -0.17 -8.28 -3.55
CA ARG A 42 -0.28 -6.83 -3.58
C ARG A 42 0.22 -6.40 -4.95
N GLU A 43 -0.70 -5.83 -5.72
CA GLU A 43 -0.37 -5.24 -7.00
C GLU A 43 0.73 -4.22 -6.74
N PHE A 44 1.70 -4.15 -7.66
CA PHE A 44 2.66 -3.09 -7.57
C PHE A 44 1.95 -1.77 -7.85
N ARG A 45 2.03 -0.85 -6.89
CA ARG A 45 1.53 0.51 -7.03
C ARG A 45 2.68 1.45 -6.75
N PHE A 46 2.82 2.44 -7.62
CA PHE A 46 3.73 3.54 -7.36
C PHE A 46 3.10 4.44 -6.30
N GLU A 47 3.85 4.79 -5.25
CA GLU A 47 3.39 5.74 -4.25
C GLU A 47 4.07 7.09 -4.44
N LEU A 48 3.28 8.17 -4.44
CA LEU A 48 3.79 9.53 -4.59
C LEU A 48 4.70 9.95 -3.43
N SER A 49 4.54 9.34 -2.26
CA SER A 49 5.43 9.51 -1.10
C SER A 49 6.89 9.21 -1.44
N TRP A 50 7.13 8.31 -2.39
CA TRP A 50 8.48 7.92 -2.78
C TRP A 50 9.28 9.07 -3.38
N LEU A 51 8.62 9.99 -4.09
CA LEU A 51 9.26 11.17 -4.66
C LEU A 51 9.80 12.15 -3.61
N LYS A 52 9.32 12.05 -2.36
CA LYS A 52 9.79 12.88 -1.25
C LYS A 52 11.04 12.33 -0.58
N ASN A 53 11.38 11.07 -0.84
CA ASN A 53 12.56 10.44 -0.28
C ASN A 53 13.75 10.68 -1.23
N GLU A 54 14.80 11.30 -0.70
CA GLU A 54 16.01 11.67 -1.45
C GLU A 54 16.73 10.47 -2.10
N GLU A 55 16.58 9.27 -1.53
CA GLU A 55 17.18 8.04 -2.04
C GLU A 55 16.40 7.43 -3.21
N PHE A 56 15.14 7.82 -3.42
CA PHE A 56 14.29 7.22 -4.44
C PHE A 56 14.88 7.37 -5.83
N TYR A 57 15.18 8.61 -6.25
CA TYR A 57 15.66 8.88 -7.59
C TYR A 57 17.04 8.26 -7.88
N PRO A 58 18.07 8.42 -7.02
CA PRO A 58 19.35 7.75 -7.20
C PRO A 58 19.23 6.22 -7.33
N THR A 59 18.37 5.61 -6.51
CA THR A 59 18.16 4.16 -6.52
C THR A 59 17.44 3.69 -7.79
N ALA A 60 16.36 4.38 -8.18
CA ALA A 60 15.63 4.09 -9.41
C ALA A 60 16.53 4.24 -10.65
N LYS A 61 17.34 5.30 -10.71
CA LYS A 61 18.32 5.53 -11.78
C LYS A 61 19.33 4.40 -11.86
N LYS A 62 19.94 4.02 -10.73
CA LYS A 62 20.90 2.91 -10.66
C LYS A 62 20.31 1.60 -11.20
N ILE A 63 19.06 1.30 -10.88
CA ILE A 63 18.36 0.09 -11.38
C ILE A 63 18.08 0.21 -12.89
N TRP A 64 17.64 1.38 -13.34
CA TRP A 64 17.30 1.65 -14.74
C TRP A 64 18.50 1.56 -15.68
N GLU A 65 19.67 1.99 -15.22
CA GLU A 65 20.92 2.00 -15.98
C GLU A 65 21.61 0.63 -16.04
N GLN A 66 21.14 -0.37 -15.30
CA GLN A 66 21.69 -1.72 -15.37
C GLN A 66 21.57 -2.27 -16.80
N PRO A 67 22.65 -2.87 -17.35
CA PRO A 67 22.64 -3.42 -18.69
C PRO A 67 21.59 -4.53 -18.84
N VAL A 68 21.06 -4.65 -20.05
CA VAL A 68 20.10 -5.68 -20.44
C VAL A 68 20.66 -6.37 -21.68
N ALA A 69 20.84 -7.68 -21.61
CA ALA A 69 21.36 -8.50 -22.69
C ALA A 69 20.23 -8.98 -23.61
N PHE A 70 19.52 -8.03 -24.22
CA PHE A 70 18.45 -8.26 -25.20
C PHE A 70 18.53 -7.18 -26.28
N ASP A 71 18.15 -7.52 -27.50
CA ASP A 71 18.18 -6.58 -28.64
C ASP A 71 16.82 -5.93 -28.90
N ASP A 72 15.72 -6.61 -28.53
CA ASP A 72 14.37 -6.09 -28.72
C ASP A 72 14.07 -4.93 -27.74
N PRO A 73 13.67 -3.74 -28.22
CA PRO A 73 13.40 -2.60 -27.35
C PRO A 73 12.27 -2.81 -26.34
N ILE A 74 11.26 -3.61 -26.69
CA ILE A 74 10.13 -3.92 -25.81
C ILE A 74 10.59 -4.86 -24.69
N ASP A 75 11.42 -5.85 -25.00
CA ASP A 75 12.05 -6.72 -23.99
C ASP A 75 12.95 -5.92 -23.05
N ILE A 76 13.78 -5.02 -23.58
CA ILE A 76 14.62 -4.13 -22.76
C ILE A 76 13.75 -3.33 -21.79
N LEU A 77 12.70 -2.67 -22.28
CA LEU A 77 11.79 -1.88 -21.46
C LEU A 77 11.11 -2.76 -20.40
N ASN A 78 10.58 -3.91 -20.79
CA ASN A 78 9.91 -4.85 -19.88
C ASN A 78 10.83 -5.33 -18.76
N ILE A 79 12.10 -5.62 -19.08
CA ILE A 79 13.09 -6.03 -18.09
C ILE A 79 13.38 -4.89 -17.10
N LYS A 80 13.57 -3.67 -17.60
CA LYS A 80 13.80 -2.50 -16.73
C LYS A 80 12.61 -2.24 -15.80
N LEU A 81 11.38 -2.26 -16.33
CA LEU A 81 10.16 -2.12 -15.53
C LEU A 81 10.01 -3.23 -14.50
N LYS A 82 10.30 -4.49 -14.86
CA LYS A 82 10.29 -5.63 -13.92
C LYS A 82 11.31 -5.47 -12.79
N ARG A 83 12.52 -4.99 -13.09
CA ARG A 83 13.56 -4.72 -12.07
C ARG A 83 13.10 -3.65 -11.08
N LEU A 84 12.58 -2.52 -11.58
CA LEU A 84 12.01 -1.45 -10.76
C LEU A 84 10.86 -1.98 -9.89
N LYS A 85 9.87 -2.65 -10.50
CA LYS A 85 8.74 -3.25 -9.81
C LYS A 85 9.19 -4.19 -8.70
N LYS A 86 10.15 -5.08 -8.97
CA LYS A 86 10.64 -6.05 -7.99
C LYS A 86 11.30 -5.37 -6.80
N TYR A 87 12.13 -4.35 -7.05
CA TYR A 87 12.84 -3.64 -6.00
C TYR A 87 11.90 -2.78 -5.13
N PHE A 88 11.01 -2.02 -5.77
CA PHE A 88 10.13 -1.07 -5.07
C PHE A 88 8.86 -1.71 -4.51
N LYS A 89 8.62 -3.01 -4.71
CA LYS A 89 7.46 -3.69 -4.14
C LYS A 89 7.57 -3.73 -2.61
N GLY A 90 6.69 -2.99 -1.92
CA GLY A 90 6.73 -2.87 -0.47
C GLY A 90 7.77 -1.89 0.06
N TRP A 91 8.39 -1.10 -0.82
CA TRP A 91 9.32 -0.07 -0.41
C TRP A 91 8.59 1.04 0.36
N GLY A 92 9.16 1.47 1.49
CA GLY A 92 8.53 2.42 2.41
C GLY A 92 7.42 1.82 3.30
N SER A 93 7.13 0.52 3.24
CA SER A 93 6.07 -0.09 4.06
C SER A 93 6.34 -0.08 5.58
N HIS A 94 7.56 0.26 5.99
CA HIS A 94 7.96 0.42 7.39
C HIS A 94 7.86 1.88 7.86
N LEU A 95 7.56 2.81 6.96
CA LEU A 95 7.41 4.24 7.26
C LEU A 95 5.96 4.62 7.61
N PHE A 96 5.04 3.66 7.57
CA PHE A 96 3.60 3.84 7.79
C PHE A 96 3.06 2.80 8.77
#